data_AF-A0A524QRT3-F1
#
_entry.id   AF-A0A524QRT3-F1
#
_cell.length_a   1.000
_cell.length_b   1.000
_cell.length_c   1.000
_cell.angle_alpha   90.00
_cell.angle_beta   90.00
_cell.angle_gamma   90.00
#
_symmetry.space_group_name_H-M   'P 1'
#
loop_
_entity.id
_entity.type
_entity.pdbx_description
1 polymer ?
#
loop_
_entity_poly.entity_id
_entity_poly.type
_entity_poly.pdbx_seq_one_letter_code
_entity_poly.pdbx_strand_id
1 'polypeptide(L)'
;MTPSSFVRKQTLVNAERFITNELKEREELILAAEEKINKLEEEIFLRVREQISEHVDEINAAGQAISAVDVLLSFAAAARRYNYSKPELNDSLRIEITEGRHPVIEQLLPKGDFVGNDTCLDIAAEQVQLLTGPNMAGKSTYLRQVGLIVIMAQSGSFVPADRAVIGIVDRVFTRVGASDRLALGESTFLVEMNETSRILSNATRQSLILLDEVGRGTSTYDGLAIAWALCEMLHEDSHLQSRTIFATHFHELTELASLFERIRNYQVQVKRHRDKIIFLRKVVPGGCDDRFGIEVAKLAWVPDKLTGRAKEILRE
;
A
#
# COMPACT_ATOMS: atom_id res chain seq x y z
N MET A 1 -2.38 -54.91 62.89
CA MET A 1 -2.60 -53.85 63.90
C MET A 1 -1.64 -52.72 63.58
N THR A 2 -2.15 -51.51 63.39
CA THR A 2 -1.34 -50.32 63.13
C THR A 2 -0.59 -49.94 64.40
N PRO A 3 0.72 -49.61 64.36
CA PRO A 3 1.46 -49.23 65.56
C PRO A 3 0.82 -48.04 66.27
N SER A 4 0.87 -48.00 67.61
CA SER A 4 0.27 -46.92 68.41
C SER A 4 0.89 -45.53 68.15
N SER A 5 2.07 -45.49 67.53
CA SER A 5 2.77 -44.27 67.11
C SER A 5 2.26 -43.68 65.78
N PHE A 6 1.34 -44.35 65.09
CA PHE A 6 0.77 -43.92 63.81
C PHE A 6 -0.57 -43.22 64.05
N VAL A 7 -0.62 -41.91 63.82
CA VAL A 7 -1.83 -41.09 63.91
C VAL A 7 -2.48 -41.01 62.53
N ARG A 8 -3.77 -41.32 62.41
CA ARG A 8 -4.46 -41.33 61.11
C ARG A 8 -4.60 -39.89 60.56
N LYS A 9 -4.10 -39.61 59.35
CA LYS A 9 -4.12 -38.28 58.71
C LYS A 9 -5.22 -38.16 57.66
N GLN A 10 -5.48 -39.20 56.86
CA GLN A 10 -6.49 -39.17 55.79
C GLN A 10 -6.99 -40.58 55.46
N THR A 11 -8.29 -40.76 55.21
CA THR A 11 -8.87 -42.02 54.70
C THR A 11 -9.30 -41.85 53.25
N LEU A 12 -8.88 -42.77 52.39
CA LEU A 12 -9.24 -42.90 50.99
C LEU A 12 -10.12 -44.14 50.80
N VAL A 13 -10.81 -44.25 49.67
CA VAL A 13 -11.78 -45.33 49.38
C VAL A 13 -11.20 -46.74 49.60
N ASN A 14 -9.90 -46.94 49.32
CA ASN A 14 -9.22 -48.23 49.45
C ASN A 14 -7.96 -48.20 50.33
N ALA A 15 -7.68 -47.11 51.06
CA ALA A 15 -6.45 -46.99 51.84
C ALA A 15 -6.56 -45.96 52.97
N GLU A 16 -5.77 -46.13 54.03
CA GLU A 16 -5.63 -45.14 55.11
C GLU A 16 -4.19 -44.61 55.15
N ARG A 17 -4.05 -43.29 55.22
CA ARG A 17 -2.76 -42.59 55.39
C ARG A 17 -2.60 -42.20 56.84
N PHE A 18 -1.41 -42.49 57.37
CA PHE A 18 -1.02 -42.20 58.74
C PHE A 18 0.21 -41.31 58.76
N ILE A 19 0.41 -40.60 59.86
CA ILE A 19 1.58 -39.77 60.14
C ILE A 19 2.14 -40.16 61.51
N THR A 20 3.46 -40.12 61.66
CA THR A 20 4.13 -40.25 62.96
C THR A 20 4.58 -38.88 63.44
N ASN A 21 4.84 -38.70 64.74
CA ASN A 21 5.34 -37.42 65.26
C ASN A 21 6.67 -37.01 64.60
N GLU A 22 7.60 -37.95 64.41
CA GLU A 22 8.87 -37.70 63.70
C GLU A 22 8.65 -37.26 62.24
N LEU A 23 7.67 -37.87 61.54
CA LEU A 23 7.36 -37.48 60.17
C LEU A 23 6.70 -36.10 60.11
N LYS A 24 5.88 -35.74 61.12
CA LYS A 24 5.27 -34.41 61.23
C LYS A 24 6.30 -33.32 61.49
N GLU A 25 7.25 -33.55 62.39
CA GLU A 25 8.36 -32.62 62.66
C GLU A 25 9.22 -32.40 61.40
N ARG A 26 9.51 -33.46 60.64
CA ARG A 26 10.21 -33.33 59.34
C ARG A 26 9.38 -32.60 58.28
N GLU A 27 8.07 -32.87 58.19
CA GLU A 27 7.16 -32.17 57.29
C GLU A 27 7.15 -30.66 57.57
N GLU A 28 7.05 -30.26 58.85
CA GLU A 28 7.10 -28.85 59.26
C GLU A 28 8.45 -28.19 58.94
N LEU A 29 9.57 -28.90 59.18
CA LEU A 29 10.90 -28.41 58.81
C LEU A 29 11.06 -28.22 57.30
N ILE A 30 10.55 -29.16 56.49
CA ILE A 30 10.59 -29.09 55.02
C ILE A 30 9.76 -27.90 54.54
N LEU A 31 8.53 -27.76 55.00
CA LEU A 31 7.65 -26.66 54.60
C LEU A 31 8.23 -25.29 54.98
N ALA A 32 8.83 -25.17 56.18
CA ALA A 32 9.49 -23.93 56.61
C ALA A 32 10.74 -23.63 55.76
N ALA A 33 11.49 -24.66 55.35
CA ALA A 33 12.62 -24.51 54.45
C ALA A 33 12.17 -24.08 53.04
N GLU A 34 11.11 -24.67 52.50
CA GLU A 34 10.53 -24.29 51.20
C GLU A 34 10.04 -22.84 51.21
N GLU A 35 9.35 -22.40 52.26
CA GLU A 35 8.93 -21.01 52.38
C GLU A 35 10.13 -20.04 52.43
N LYS A 36 11.20 -20.44 53.13
CA LYS A 36 12.44 -19.65 53.19
C LYS A 36 13.17 -19.60 51.85
N ILE A 37 13.19 -20.70 51.10
CA ILE A 37 13.76 -20.78 49.76
C ILE A 37 13.01 -19.82 48.83
N ASN A 38 11.68 -19.87 48.79
CA ASN A 38 10.86 -19.01 47.93
C ASN A 38 11.06 -17.52 48.25
N LYS A 39 11.14 -17.15 49.54
CA LYS A 39 11.41 -15.77 49.97
C LYS A 39 12.80 -15.29 49.52
N LEU A 40 13.82 -16.14 49.66
CA LEU A 40 15.18 -15.82 49.21
C LEU A 40 15.24 -15.71 47.69
N GLU A 41 14.54 -16.58 46.96
CA GLU A 41 14.46 -16.53 45.50
C GLU A 41 13.82 -15.23 45.01
N GLU A 42 12.71 -14.81 45.62
CA GLU A 42 12.05 -13.53 45.29
C GLU A 42 12.98 -12.34 45.58
N GLU A 43 13.68 -12.33 46.71
CA GLU A 43 14.63 -11.28 47.06
C GLU A 43 15.79 -11.20 46.04
N ILE A 44 16.34 -12.35 45.65
CA ILE A 44 17.41 -12.43 44.64
C ILE A 44 16.89 -11.96 43.29
N PHE A 45 15.70 -12.39 42.87
CA PHE A 45 15.08 -11.97 41.62
C PHE A 45 14.87 -10.45 41.55
N LEU A 46 14.33 -9.84 42.62
CA LEU A 46 14.12 -8.40 42.68
C LEU A 46 15.45 -7.64 42.61
N ARG A 47 16.50 -8.14 43.26
CA ARG A 47 17.84 -7.55 43.20
C ARG A 47 18.43 -7.60 41.80
N VAL A 48 18.28 -8.74 41.10
CA VAL A 48 18.71 -8.86 39.69
C VAL A 48 17.92 -7.88 38.81
N ARG A 49 16.62 -7.75 39.03
CA ARG A 49 15.79 -6.78 38.29
C ARG A 49 16.24 -5.34 38.51
N GLU A 50 16.57 -4.97 39.75
CA GLU A 50 17.11 -3.64 40.07
C GLU A 50 18.45 -3.41 39.37
N GLN A 51 19.37 -4.37 39.43
CA GLN A 51 20.66 -4.29 38.72
C GLN A 51 20.48 -4.12 37.20
N ILE A 52 19.55 -4.87 36.58
CA ILE A 52 19.26 -4.71 35.15
C ILE A 52 18.62 -3.34 34.88
N SER A 53 17.79 -2.84 35.80
CA SER A 53 17.08 -1.57 35.62
C SER A 53 18.03 -0.36 35.53
N GLU A 54 19.20 -0.44 36.18
CA GLU A 54 20.26 0.58 36.09
C GLU A 54 20.85 0.71 34.68
N HIS A 55 20.70 -0.33 33.83
CA HIS A 55 21.22 -0.38 32.46
C HIS A 55 20.14 -0.31 31.38
N VAL A 56 18.91 0.12 31.71
CA VAL A 56 17.79 0.16 30.75
C VAL A 56 18.11 0.99 29.51
N ASP A 57 18.80 2.12 29.67
CA ASP A 57 19.16 2.98 28.54
C ASP A 57 20.15 2.30 27.58
N GLU A 58 21.13 1.56 28.11
CA GLU A 58 22.09 0.79 27.31
C GLU A 58 21.40 -0.36 26.57
N ILE A 59 20.48 -1.06 27.24
CA ILE A 59 19.69 -2.15 26.65
C ILE A 59 18.80 -1.59 25.53
N ASN A 60 18.14 -0.45 25.74
CA ASN A 60 17.31 0.20 24.73
C ASN A 60 18.15 0.68 23.54
N ALA A 61 19.33 1.26 23.78
CA ALA A 61 20.24 1.69 22.73
C ALA A 61 20.73 0.50 21.89
N ALA A 62 21.09 -0.62 22.54
CA ALA A 62 21.44 -1.86 21.86
C ALA A 62 20.26 -2.40 21.03
N GLY A 63 19.04 -2.37 21.58
CA GLY A 63 17.82 -2.73 20.88
C GLY A 63 17.59 -1.91 19.62
N GLN A 64 17.70 -0.57 19.71
CA GLN A 64 17.56 0.33 18.57
C GLN A 64 18.62 0.07 17.49
N ALA A 65 19.87 -0.16 17.89
CA ALA A 65 20.95 -0.49 16.95
C ALA A 65 20.68 -1.81 16.22
N ILE A 66 20.25 -2.86 16.93
CA ILE A 66 19.87 -4.14 16.34
C ILE A 66 18.69 -3.96 15.38
N SER A 67 17.65 -3.21 15.77
CA SER A 67 16.50 -2.93 14.90
C SER A 67 16.90 -2.21 13.61
N ALA A 68 17.81 -1.23 13.69
CA ALA A 68 18.31 -0.54 12.50
C ALA A 68 19.05 -1.50 11.56
N VAL A 69 19.90 -2.38 12.11
CA VAL A 69 20.61 -3.40 11.33
C VAL A 69 19.62 -4.37 10.66
N ASP A 70 18.61 -4.84 11.40
CA ASP A 70 17.61 -5.78 10.88
C ASP A 70 16.82 -5.19 9.70
N VAL A 71 16.36 -3.94 9.81
CA VAL A 71 15.67 -3.23 8.73
C VAL A 71 16.56 -3.07 7.50
N LEU A 72 17.81 -2.62 7.68
CA LEU A 72 18.76 -2.43 6.57
C LEU A 72 19.10 -3.75 5.86
N LEU A 73 19.28 -4.83 6.63
CA LEU A 73 19.50 -6.17 6.07
C LEU A 73 18.27 -6.68 5.32
N SER A 74 17.07 -6.44 5.84
CA SER A 74 15.81 -6.78 5.19
C SER A 74 15.64 -6.06 3.85
N PHE A 75 15.94 -4.75 3.79
CA PHE A 75 15.95 -3.99 2.54
C PHE A 75 16.98 -4.52 1.53
N ALA A 76 18.21 -4.82 1.98
CA ALA A 76 19.24 -5.37 1.10
C ALA A 76 18.88 -6.76 0.57
N ALA A 77 18.29 -7.62 1.42
CA ALA A 77 17.83 -8.95 1.03
C ALA A 77 16.69 -8.88 0.00
N ALA A 78 15.70 -8.00 0.23
CA ALA A 78 14.62 -7.75 -0.73
C ALA A 78 15.17 -7.22 -2.06
N ALA A 79 16.10 -6.25 -2.01
CA ALA A 79 16.69 -5.67 -3.21
C ALA A 79 17.40 -6.72 -4.07
N ARG A 80 18.21 -7.57 -3.44
CA ARG A 80 18.92 -8.66 -4.13
C ARG A 80 17.95 -9.71 -4.67
N ARG A 81 16.93 -10.10 -3.90
CA ARG A 81 15.99 -11.15 -4.28
C ARG A 81 15.10 -10.74 -5.45
N TYR A 82 14.66 -9.49 -5.45
CA TYR A 82 13.65 -8.97 -6.40
C TYR A 82 14.24 -8.03 -7.47
N ASN A 83 15.57 -7.95 -7.52
CA ASN A 83 16.32 -7.12 -8.48
C ASN A 83 15.87 -5.66 -8.43
N TYR A 84 15.92 -5.05 -7.25
CA TYR A 84 15.60 -3.63 -7.07
C TYR A 84 16.85 -2.77 -7.25
N SER A 85 16.67 -1.54 -7.75
CA SER A 85 17.76 -0.59 -7.96
C SER A 85 17.82 0.43 -6.83
N LYS A 86 19.01 0.97 -6.55
CA LYS A 86 19.17 2.09 -5.62
C LYS A 86 18.57 3.35 -6.27
N PRO A 87 17.58 4.02 -5.65
CA PRO A 87 17.06 5.28 -6.18
C PRO A 87 18.04 6.44 -5.93
N GLU A 88 17.96 7.47 -6.77
CA GLU A 88 18.58 8.77 -6.54
C GLU A 88 17.53 9.72 -5.96
N LEU A 89 17.75 10.22 -4.74
CA LEU A 89 16.90 11.24 -4.12
C LEU A 89 17.54 12.62 -4.26
N ASN A 90 16.74 13.64 -4.57
CA ASN A 90 17.22 15.02 -4.70
C ASN A 90 16.11 16.04 -4.35
N ASP A 91 16.45 17.33 -4.32
CA ASP A 91 15.51 18.41 -4.01
C ASP A 91 14.78 18.95 -5.27
N SER A 92 14.89 18.27 -6.41
CA SER A 92 14.18 18.67 -7.61
C SER A 92 12.68 18.38 -7.48
N LEU A 93 11.89 18.92 -8.41
CA LEU A 93 10.46 18.64 -8.50
C LEU A 93 10.15 17.62 -9.60
N ARG A 94 11.09 16.70 -9.82
CA ARG A 94 11.05 15.71 -10.89
C ARG A 94 10.90 14.31 -10.34
N ILE A 95 10.16 13.44 -11.02
CA ILE A 95 10.13 12.00 -10.77
C ILE A 95 10.39 11.32 -12.12
N GLU A 96 11.49 10.58 -12.21
CA GLU A 96 11.80 9.71 -13.33
C GLU A 96 11.90 8.26 -12.83
N ILE A 97 11.15 7.37 -13.47
CA ILE A 97 11.20 5.93 -13.19
C ILE A 97 11.34 5.23 -14.55
N THR A 98 12.29 4.32 -14.67
CA THR A 98 12.50 3.49 -15.86
C THR A 98 12.19 2.04 -15.53
N GLU A 99 11.33 1.40 -16.33
CA GLU A 99 10.86 0.02 -16.15
C GLU A 99 10.39 -0.24 -14.70
N GLY A 100 9.62 0.70 -14.15
CA GLY A 100 9.03 0.57 -12.82
C GLY A 100 8.05 -0.60 -12.75
N ARG A 101 8.02 -1.29 -11.62
CA ARG A 101 7.17 -2.46 -11.35
C ARG A 101 6.41 -2.27 -10.04
N HIS A 102 5.21 -2.82 -9.95
CA HIS A 102 4.44 -2.78 -8.72
C HIS A 102 4.98 -3.83 -7.73
N PRO A 103 5.52 -3.43 -6.55
CA PRO A 103 6.29 -4.33 -5.67
C PRO A 103 5.50 -5.52 -5.11
N VAL A 104 4.18 -5.37 -4.97
CA VAL A 104 3.27 -6.46 -4.56
C VAL A 104 2.80 -7.31 -5.73
N ILE A 105 2.26 -6.70 -6.79
CA ILE A 105 1.66 -7.44 -7.91
C ILE A 105 2.71 -8.24 -8.68
N GLU A 106 3.94 -7.75 -8.83
CA GLU A 106 5.00 -8.50 -9.53
C GLU A 106 5.31 -9.85 -8.84
N GLN A 107 5.09 -9.94 -7.53
CA GLN A 107 5.33 -11.16 -6.74
C GLN A 107 4.19 -12.17 -6.85
N LEU A 108 3.00 -11.70 -7.24
CA LEU A 108 1.82 -12.55 -7.46
C LEU A 108 1.79 -13.15 -8.86
N LEU A 109 2.60 -12.61 -9.77
CA LEU A 109 2.74 -13.09 -11.14
C LEU A 109 3.98 -13.99 -11.29
N PRO A 110 4.01 -14.90 -12.28
CA PRO A 110 5.23 -15.61 -12.63
C PRO A 110 6.38 -14.64 -12.95
N LYS A 111 7.61 -15.06 -12.64
CA LYS A 111 8.80 -14.23 -12.83
C LYS A 111 8.93 -13.82 -14.30
N GLY A 112 8.94 -12.51 -14.56
CA GLY A 112 9.05 -11.93 -15.90
C GLY A 112 7.73 -11.55 -16.56
N ASP A 113 6.58 -11.88 -15.95
CA ASP A 113 5.26 -11.58 -16.54
C ASP A 113 4.75 -10.16 -16.24
N PHE A 114 5.31 -9.50 -15.23
CA PHE A 114 4.96 -8.10 -14.93
C PHE A 114 5.63 -7.17 -15.96
N VAL A 115 4.83 -6.32 -16.60
CA VAL A 115 5.30 -5.36 -17.60
C VAL A 115 5.76 -4.08 -16.89
N GLY A 116 7.05 -3.78 -16.99
CA GLY A 116 7.63 -2.54 -16.46
C GLY A 116 7.13 -1.32 -17.23
N ASN A 117 6.99 -0.19 -16.51
CA ASN A 117 6.49 1.06 -17.07
C ASN A 117 7.37 2.24 -16.67
N ASP A 118 7.62 3.11 -17.64
CA ASP A 118 8.33 4.35 -17.41
C ASP A 118 7.38 5.42 -16.85
N THR A 119 7.90 6.35 -16.07
CA THR A 119 7.17 7.50 -15.54
C THR A 119 8.08 8.72 -15.58
N CYS A 120 7.58 9.84 -16.11
CA CYS A 120 8.25 11.13 -16.09
C CYS A 120 7.26 12.20 -15.62
N LEU A 121 7.48 12.74 -14.42
CA LEU A 121 6.73 13.89 -13.92
C LEU A 121 7.71 15.02 -13.65
N ASP A 122 7.44 16.18 -14.21
CA ASP A 122 8.26 17.39 -14.05
C ASP A 122 7.35 18.61 -14.08
N ILE A 123 7.33 19.39 -13.00
CA ILE A 123 6.48 20.59 -12.92
C ILE A 123 6.83 21.63 -14.00
N ALA A 124 8.02 21.58 -14.60
CA ALA A 124 8.38 22.47 -15.69
C ALA A 124 7.84 22.04 -17.06
N ALA A 125 7.76 20.73 -17.33
CA ALA A 125 7.51 20.21 -18.69
C ALA A 125 6.35 19.21 -18.79
N GLU A 126 6.10 18.44 -17.73
CA GLU A 126 5.17 17.32 -17.67
C GLU A 126 4.61 17.18 -16.26
N GLN A 127 3.83 18.18 -15.85
CA GLN A 127 3.29 18.26 -14.51
C GLN A 127 2.12 17.27 -14.32
N VAL A 128 1.22 17.22 -15.30
CA VAL A 128 -0.01 16.42 -15.24
C VAL A 128 0.01 15.39 -16.37
N GLN A 129 0.02 14.11 -16.00
CA GLN A 129 -0.19 13.01 -16.94
C GLN A 129 -1.67 12.60 -16.94
N LEU A 130 -2.35 12.81 -18.07
CA LEU A 130 -3.69 12.29 -18.31
C LEU A 130 -3.59 10.87 -18.85
N LEU A 131 -3.94 9.89 -18.02
CA LEU A 131 -3.85 8.47 -18.37
C LEU A 131 -5.22 7.94 -18.79
N THR A 132 -5.31 7.57 -20.06
CA THR A 132 -6.51 6.98 -20.66
C THR A 132 -6.34 5.49 -20.98
N GLY A 133 -7.46 4.83 -21.25
CA GLY A 133 -7.50 3.43 -21.64
C GLY A 133 -8.56 2.64 -20.88
N PRO A 134 -8.84 1.40 -21.27
CA PRO A 134 -9.89 0.58 -20.65
C PRO A 134 -9.58 0.24 -19.18
N ASN A 135 -10.60 0.02 -18.35
CA ASN A 135 -10.43 -0.18 -16.89
C ASN A 135 -9.59 -1.40 -16.54
N MET A 136 -9.68 -2.47 -17.33
CA MET A 136 -8.87 -3.68 -17.11
C MET A 136 -7.45 -3.58 -17.66
N ALA A 137 -7.03 -2.41 -18.20
CA ALA A 137 -5.73 -2.25 -18.82
C ALA A 137 -4.58 -2.10 -17.80
N GLY A 138 -4.88 -1.74 -16.55
CA GLY A 138 -3.87 -1.57 -15.50
C GLY A 138 -3.59 -0.13 -15.07
N LYS A 139 -4.49 0.83 -15.37
CA LYS A 139 -4.35 2.23 -14.94
C LYS A 139 -4.11 2.37 -13.43
N SER A 140 -5.00 1.81 -12.60
CA SER A 140 -4.88 1.87 -11.14
C SER A 140 -3.61 1.18 -10.62
N THR A 141 -3.15 0.12 -11.29
CA THR A 141 -1.89 -0.55 -10.96
C THR A 141 -0.69 0.35 -11.22
N TYR A 142 -0.67 1.07 -12.35
CA TYR A 142 0.37 2.04 -12.68
C TYR A 142 0.40 3.20 -11.68
N LEU A 143 -0.76 3.77 -11.32
CA LEU A 143 -0.83 4.84 -10.31
C LEU A 143 -0.24 4.38 -8.97
N ARG A 144 -0.71 3.23 -8.46
CA ARG A 144 -0.24 2.68 -7.18
C ARG A 144 1.24 2.33 -7.23
N GLN A 145 1.73 1.83 -8.36
CA GLN A 145 3.14 1.54 -8.57
C GLN A 145 4.01 2.80 -8.36
N VAL A 146 3.67 3.92 -9.00
CA VAL A 146 4.43 5.18 -8.87
C VAL A 146 4.44 5.64 -7.41
N GLY A 147 3.29 5.66 -6.76
CA GLY A 147 3.18 6.04 -5.34
C GLY A 147 4.01 5.15 -4.42
N LEU A 148 3.98 3.83 -4.61
CA LEU A 148 4.75 2.87 -3.81
C LEU A 148 6.25 3.03 -4.04
N ILE A 149 6.70 3.25 -5.27
CA ILE A 149 8.12 3.48 -5.59
C ILE A 149 8.64 4.73 -4.86
N VAL A 150 7.88 5.82 -4.86
CA VAL A 150 8.22 7.05 -4.12
C VAL A 150 8.34 6.78 -2.62
N ILE A 151 7.34 6.11 -2.03
CA ILE A 151 7.33 5.78 -0.60
C ILE A 151 8.52 4.90 -0.23
N MET A 152 8.81 3.86 -1.02
CA MET A 152 9.94 2.97 -0.80
C MET A 152 11.29 3.71 -0.87
N ALA A 153 11.46 4.61 -1.85
CA ALA A 153 12.68 5.40 -1.97
C ALA A 153 12.89 6.30 -0.75
N GLN A 154 11.87 7.06 -0.35
CA GLN A 154 11.96 7.95 0.82
C GLN A 154 11.99 7.21 2.17
N SER A 155 11.64 5.92 2.20
CA SER A 155 11.88 5.05 3.36
C SER A 155 13.34 4.58 3.47
N GLY A 156 14.19 4.90 2.48
CA GLY A 156 15.60 4.48 2.43
C GLY A 156 15.82 3.09 1.80
N SER A 157 14.80 2.53 1.13
CA SER A 157 14.91 1.21 0.48
C SER A 157 15.31 1.33 -1.00
N PHE A 158 15.73 0.21 -1.57
CA PHE A 158 15.86 0.04 -3.02
C PHE A 158 14.45 -0.09 -3.62
N VAL A 159 14.29 0.26 -4.90
CA VAL A 159 12.98 0.33 -5.55
C VAL A 159 12.83 -0.65 -6.73
N PRO A 160 11.61 -1.14 -7.01
CA PRO A 160 11.31 -2.07 -8.10
C PRO A 160 11.34 -1.37 -9.47
N ALA A 161 12.51 -0.90 -9.91
CA ALA A 161 12.73 -0.25 -11.20
C ALA A 161 14.13 -0.60 -11.71
N ASP A 162 14.40 -0.32 -12.99
CA ASP A 162 15.76 -0.39 -13.53
C ASP A 162 16.57 0.86 -13.14
N ARG A 163 15.90 2.02 -13.13
CA ARG A 163 16.42 3.30 -12.67
C ARG A 163 15.30 4.13 -12.04
N ALA A 164 15.61 4.86 -10.98
CA ALA A 164 14.68 5.82 -10.39
C ALA A 164 15.43 7.07 -9.89
N VAL A 165 14.95 8.25 -10.30
CA VAL A 165 15.36 9.57 -9.80
C VAL A 165 14.12 10.25 -9.24
N ILE A 166 14.10 10.49 -7.94
CA ILE A 166 12.91 10.93 -7.20
C ILE A 166 13.27 12.21 -6.45
N GLY A 167 12.76 13.32 -6.95
CA GLY A 167 12.70 14.57 -6.22
C GLY A 167 11.78 14.43 -5.01
N ILE A 168 12.21 14.86 -3.83
CA ILE A 168 11.49 14.65 -2.57
C ILE A 168 10.03 15.09 -2.68
N VAL A 169 9.15 14.23 -2.17
CA VAL A 169 7.71 14.38 -2.09
C VAL A 169 7.32 14.55 -0.64
N ASP A 170 6.63 15.64 -0.32
CA ASP A 170 6.16 15.92 1.05
C ASP A 170 4.96 15.05 1.42
N ARG A 171 4.05 14.83 0.47
CA ARG A 171 2.81 14.07 0.63
C ARG A 171 2.41 13.35 -0.65
N VAL A 172 1.97 12.10 -0.51
CA VAL A 172 1.35 11.33 -1.59
C VAL A 172 -0.16 11.34 -1.36
N PHE A 173 -0.90 11.97 -2.27
CA PHE A 173 -2.35 12.01 -2.26
C PHE A 173 -2.89 10.99 -3.24
N THR A 174 -3.91 10.25 -2.81
CA THR A 174 -4.56 9.25 -3.66
C THR A 174 -6.07 9.40 -3.59
N ARG A 175 -6.70 9.51 -4.75
CA ARG A 175 -8.09 9.11 -4.94
C ARG A 175 -8.07 7.91 -5.86
N VAL A 176 -8.00 6.71 -5.29
CA VAL A 176 -8.09 5.46 -6.05
C VAL A 176 -9.31 4.72 -5.54
N GLY A 177 -10.28 4.46 -6.42
CA GLY A 177 -11.66 4.07 -6.08
C GLY A 177 -11.80 3.18 -4.84
N ALA A 178 -12.59 3.64 -3.89
CA ALA A 178 -12.99 2.84 -2.75
C ALA A 178 -13.97 1.76 -3.24
N SER A 179 -13.65 0.49 -2.95
CA SER A 179 -14.66 -0.56 -2.95
C SER A 179 -15.74 -0.17 -1.95
N ASP A 180 -16.91 0.20 -2.49
CA ASP A 180 -18.21 0.42 -1.85
C ASP A 180 -18.22 0.58 -0.33
N ARG A 181 -17.97 1.82 0.14
CA ARG A 181 -18.39 2.25 1.49
C ARG A 181 -19.86 2.67 1.48
N LEU A 182 -20.74 1.79 1.00
CA LEU A 182 -22.20 1.98 1.11
C LEU A 182 -22.71 1.85 2.56
N ALA A 183 -21.87 1.35 3.49
CA ALA A 183 -22.23 1.08 4.87
C ALA A 183 -22.54 2.32 5.74
N LEU A 184 -22.26 3.54 5.26
CA LEU A 184 -22.46 4.79 6.02
C LEU A 184 -23.61 5.68 5.52
N GLY A 185 -24.33 5.29 4.46
CA GLY A 185 -25.47 6.05 3.94
C GLY A 185 -25.13 7.39 3.25
N GLU A 186 -23.84 7.71 3.06
CA GLU A 186 -23.40 8.88 2.31
C GLU A 186 -23.37 8.58 0.79
N SER A 187 -23.69 9.59 -0.03
CA SER A 187 -23.55 9.49 -1.49
C SER A 187 -22.07 9.25 -1.83
N THR A 188 -21.80 8.20 -2.63
CA THR A 188 -20.43 7.85 -3.08
C THR A 188 -19.74 9.03 -3.78
N PHE A 189 -20.51 9.85 -4.49
CA PHE A 189 -20.02 11.06 -5.14
C PHE A 189 -19.65 12.16 -4.13
N LEU A 190 -20.42 12.32 -3.05
CA LEU A 190 -20.09 13.30 -2.00
C LEU A 190 -18.79 12.93 -1.28
N VAL A 191 -18.58 11.65 -0.98
CA VAL A 191 -17.32 11.15 -0.40
C VAL A 191 -16.15 11.44 -1.33
N GLU A 192 -16.31 11.16 -2.62
CA GLU A 192 -15.31 11.46 -3.65
C GLU A 192 -14.97 12.96 -3.75
N MET A 193 -15.97 13.84 -3.68
CA MET A 193 -15.75 15.28 -3.69
C MET A 193 -15.08 15.77 -2.40
N ASN A 194 -15.41 15.19 -1.25
CA ASN A 194 -14.75 15.49 0.02
C ASN A 194 -13.27 15.05 0.00
N GLU A 195 -12.96 13.88 -0.56
CA GLU A 195 -11.59 13.42 -0.76
C GLU A 195 -10.82 14.38 -1.68
N THR A 196 -11.42 14.74 -2.81
CA THR A 196 -10.84 15.70 -3.76
C THR A 196 -10.58 17.06 -3.08
N SER A 197 -11.54 17.59 -2.34
CA SER A 197 -11.41 18.83 -1.58
C SER A 197 -10.26 18.77 -0.55
N ARG A 198 -10.10 17.64 0.15
CA ARG A 198 -8.98 17.45 1.08
C ARG A 198 -7.63 17.44 0.38
N ILE A 199 -7.53 16.83 -0.79
CA ILE A 199 -6.31 16.84 -1.61
C ILE A 199 -5.97 18.29 -1.96
N LEU A 200 -6.93 19.01 -2.53
CA LEU A 200 -6.75 20.40 -2.96
C LEU A 200 -6.41 21.35 -1.80
N SER A 201 -6.94 21.12 -0.61
CA SER A 201 -6.67 21.99 0.54
C SER A 201 -5.30 21.77 1.19
N ASN A 202 -4.64 20.63 0.92
CA ASN A 202 -3.42 20.22 1.63
C ASN A 202 -2.23 19.89 0.72
N ALA A 203 -2.45 19.78 -0.59
CA ALA A 203 -1.39 19.58 -1.55
C ALA A 203 -0.52 20.83 -1.66
N THR A 204 0.77 20.60 -1.86
CA THR A 204 1.76 21.64 -2.12
C THR A 204 2.44 21.33 -3.44
N ARG A 205 3.22 22.28 -3.96
CA ARG A 205 4.07 22.06 -5.15
C ARG A 205 5.01 20.84 -5.04
N GLN A 206 5.36 20.38 -3.84
CA GLN A 206 6.18 19.17 -3.65
C GLN A 206 5.37 17.87 -3.63
N SER A 207 4.04 17.93 -3.62
CA SER A 207 3.20 16.75 -3.49
C SER A 207 3.14 15.92 -4.76
N LEU A 208 2.82 14.64 -4.59
CA LEU A 208 2.45 13.72 -5.66
C LEU A 208 0.96 13.42 -5.54
N ILE A 209 0.20 13.68 -6.60
CA ILE A 209 -1.25 13.47 -6.64
C ILE A 209 -1.57 12.35 -7.63
N LEU A 210 -2.31 11.33 -7.17
CA LEU A 210 -2.73 10.18 -7.96
C LEU A 210 -4.26 10.10 -7.96
N LEU A 211 -4.89 10.49 -9.07
CA LEU A 211 -6.34 10.54 -9.23
C LEU A 211 -6.80 9.43 -10.18
N ASP A 212 -7.76 8.63 -9.77
CA ASP A 212 -8.35 7.56 -10.57
C ASP A 212 -9.85 7.79 -10.69
N GLU A 213 -10.35 8.01 -11.90
CA GLU A 213 -11.77 8.14 -12.27
C GLU A 213 -12.57 9.19 -11.47
N VAL A 214 -11.99 10.36 -11.20
CA VAL A 214 -12.75 11.47 -10.59
C VAL A 214 -13.85 11.96 -11.54
N GLY A 215 -15.06 12.19 -11.01
CA GLY A 215 -16.25 12.61 -11.75
C GLY A 215 -17.18 11.47 -12.18
N ARG A 216 -16.86 10.21 -11.87
CA ARG A 216 -17.64 9.05 -12.34
C ARG A 216 -19.00 8.87 -11.63
N GLY A 217 -19.15 9.37 -10.41
CA GLY A 217 -20.35 9.17 -9.59
C GLY A 217 -21.55 10.06 -9.90
N THR A 218 -21.50 10.87 -10.96
CA THR A 218 -22.54 11.87 -11.31
C THR A 218 -22.89 11.83 -12.81
N SER A 219 -23.68 12.80 -13.29
CA SER A 219 -24.00 12.95 -14.71
C SER A 219 -22.72 13.09 -15.53
N THR A 220 -22.70 12.53 -16.75
CA THR A 220 -21.48 12.52 -17.58
C THR A 220 -20.92 13.93 -17.83
N TYR A 221 -21.80 14.91 -18.08
CA TYR A 221 -21.40 16.28 -18.34
C TYR A 221 -20.89 16.99 -17.08
N ASP A 222 -21.55 16.82 -15.94
CA ASP A 222 -21.08 17.41 -14.68
C ASP A 222 -19.75 16.78 -14.25
N GLY A 223 -19.63 15.45 -14.39
CA GLY A 223 -18.41 14.71 -14.08
C GLY A 223 -17.22 15.16 -14.92
N LEU A 224 -17.43 15.30 -16.24
CA LEU A 224 -16.43 15.84 -17.15
C LEU A 224 -16.05 17.28 -16.78
N ALA A 225 -17.02 18.15 -16.55
CA ALA A 225 -16.78 19.56 -16.22
C ALA A 225 -15.98 19.71 -14.91
N ILE A 226 -16.30 18.91 -13.89
CA ILE A 226 -15.56 18.90 -12.62
C ILE A 226 -14.13 18.38 -12.82
N ALA A 227 -13.96 17.28 -13.56
CA ALA A 227 -12.64 16.72 -13.82
C ALA A 227 -11.77 17.67 -14.64
N TRP A 228 -12.37 18.40 -15.60
CA TRP A 228 -11.70 19.43 -16.38
C TRP A 228 -11.23 20.59 -15.50
N ALA A 229 -12.15 21.16 -14.72
CA ALA A 229 -11.83 22.26 -13.79
C ALA A 229 -10.77 21.85 -12.75
N LEU A 230 -10.78 20.58 -12.31
CA LEU A 230 -9.77 20.03 -11.41
C LEU A 230 -8.39 20.01 -12.06
N CYS A 231 -8.27 19.52 -13.31
CA CYS A 231 -7.00 19.54 -14.04
C CYS A 231 -6.47 20.96 -14.23
N GLU A 232 -7.35 21.88 -14.63
CA GLU A 232 -7.02 23.29 -14.81
C GLU A 232 -6.52 23.91 -13.51
N MET A 233 -7.24 23.71 -12.39
CA MET A 233 -6.84 24.25 -11.10
C MET A 233 -5.50 23.67 -10.62
N LEU A 234 -5.26 22.37 -10.78
CA LEU A 234 -3.99 21.73 -10.46
C LEU A 234 -2.83 22.30 -11.30
N HIS A 235 -3.09 22.66 -12.55
CA HIS A 235 -2.11 23.23 -13.46
C HIS A 235 -1.83 24.72 -13.18
N GLU A 236 -2.87 25.54 -13.04
CA GLU A 236 -2.78 27.00 -12.99
C GLU A 236 -2.46 27.53 -11.58
N ASP A 237 -3.01 26.92 -10.52
CA ASP A 237 -2.80 27.43 -9.17
C ASP A 237 -1.35 27.24 -8.71
N SER A 238 -0.64 28.35 -8.62
CA SER A 238 0.78 28.42 -8.23
C SER A 238 1.10 27.77 -6.87
N HIS A 239 0.13 27.66 -5.96
CA HIS A 239 0.31 26.98 -4.68
C HIS A 239 0.19 25.45 -4.81
N LEU A 240 -0.59 24.98 -5.77
CA LEU A 240 -0.85 23.55 -5.99
C LEU A 240 0.21 22.93 -6.89
N GLN A 241 0.36 23.42 -8.13
CA GLN A 241 1.28 22.96 -9.19
C GLN A 241 2.00 21.63 -8.92
N SER A 242 1.25 20.56 -8.63
CA SER A 242 1.78 19.31 -8.09
C SER A 242 2.02 18.32 -9.20
N ARG A 243 3.02 17.45 -9.02
CA ARG A 243 3.22 16.28 -9.88
C ARG A 243 1.97 15.40 -9.81
N THR A 244 1.26 15.24 -10.92
CA THR A 244 -0.06 14.62 -10.95
C THR A 244 -0.17 13.55 -12.02
N ILE A 245 -0.70 12.39 -11.65
CA ILE A 245 -1.20 11.38 -12.59
C ILE A 245 -2.71 11.30 -12.41
N PHE A 246 -3.45 11.55 -13.49
CA PHE A 246 -4.90 11.48 -13.50
C PHE A 246 -5.35 10.41 -14.50
N ALA A 247 -5.69 9.24 -13.99
CA ALA A 247 -6.38 8.21 -14.74
C ALA A 247 -7.86 8.54 -14.92
N THR A 248 -8.32 8.58 -16.18
CA THR A 248 -9.70 8.97 -16.50
C THR A 248 -10.31 8.06 -17.57
N HIS A 249 -11.64 8.04 -17.58
CA HIS A 249 -12.45 7.43 -18.63
C HIS A 249 -13.04 8.49 -19.58
N PHE A 250 -12.91 9.78 -19.25
CA PHE A 250 -13.31 10.89 -20.10
C PHE A 250 -12.23 11.13 -21.15
N HIS A 251 -12.51 10.77 -22.39
CA HIS A 251 -11.58 10.97 -23.50
C HIS A 251 -11.47 12.45 -23.87
N GLU A 252 -12.53 13.21 -23.63
CA GLU A 252 -12.62 14.64 -23.85
C GLU A 252 -11.54 15.42 -23.07
N LEU A 253 -11.11 14.92 -21.90
CA LEU A 253 -10.01 15.54 -21.14
C LEU A 253 -8.68 15.52 -21.88
N THR A 254 -8.49 14.63 -22.86
CA THR A 254 -7.22 14.59 -23.63
C THR A 254 -6.97 15.87 -24.42
N GLU A 255 -8.01 16.66 -24.71
CA GLU A 255 -7.89 17.97 -25.35
C GLU A 255 -7.08 18.96 -24.49
N LEU A 256 -7.09 18.81 -23.16
CA LEU A 256 -6.33 19.64 -22.24
C LEU A 256 -4.83 19.68 -22.55
N ALA A 257 -4.25 18.58 -23.05
CA ALA A 257 -2.84 18.55 -23.42
C ALA A 257 -2.49 19.47 -24.61
N SER A 258 -3.48 19.87 -25.40
CA SER A 258 -3.32 20.87 -26.46
C SER A 258 -3.51 22.31 -25.98
N LEU A 259 -4.19 22.50 -24.85
CA LEU A 259 -4.51 23.80 -24.26
C LEU A 259 -3.49 24.23 -23.20
N PHE A 260 -2.86 23.28 -22.52
CA PHE A 260 -1.96 23.54 -21.39
C PHE A 260 -0.58 22.91 -21.61
N GLU A 261 0.48 23.72 -21.55
CA GLU A 261 1.84 23.32 -21.95
C GLU A 261 2.42 22.17 -21.11
N ARG A 262 2.00 22.02 -19.85
CA ARG A 262 2.56 21.02 -18.90
C ARG A 262 1.64 19.82 -18.69
N ILE A 263 0.59 19.69 -19.48
CA ILE A 263 -0.30 18.53 -19.50
C ILE A 263 0.13 17.61 -20.66
N ARG A 264 0.24 16.31 -20.39
CA ARG A 264 0.61 15.30 -21.37
C ARG A 264 -0.35 14.12 -21.33
N ASN A 265 -0.72 13.64 -22.52
CA ASN A 265 -1.57 12.47 -22.66
C ASN A 265 -0.75 11.20 -22.66
N TYR A 266 -1.24 10.21 -21.93
CA TYR A 266 -0.76 8.84 -21.91
C TYR A 266 -1.92 7.88 -22.10
N GLN A 267 -1.59 6.71 -22.63
CA GLN A 267 -2.54 5.63 -22.79
C GLN A 267 -1.92 4.30 -22.37
N VAL A 268 -2.75 3.41 -21.85
CA VAL A 268 -2.36 2.01 -21.69
C VAL A 268 -2.58 1.29 -23.01
N GLN A 269 -1.51 0.73 -23.58
CA GLN A 269 -1.53 0.14 -24.90
C GLN A 269 -2.41 -1.12 -24.97
N VAL A 270 -3.25 -1.15 -25.99
CA VAL A 270 -4.16 -2.26 -26.31
C VAL A 270 -3.85 -2.73 -27.73
N LYS A 271 -3.64 -4.04 -27.92
CA LYS A 271 -3.42 -4.62 -29.25
C LYS A 271 -4.63 -5.45 -29.68
N ARG A 272 -5.16 -5.14 -30.87
CA ARG A 272 -6.15 -6.00 -31.53
C ARG A 272 -5.40 -7.09 -32.30
N HIS A 273 -5.76 -8.35 -32.05
CA HIS A 273 -5.25 -9.48 -32.83
C HIS A 273 -6.42 -10.39 -33.22
N ARG A 274 -6.75 -10.38 -34.52
CA ARG A 274 -8.00 -10.95 -35.05
C ARG A 274 -9.21 -10.32 -34.34
N ASP A 275 -10.09 -11.13 -33.75
CA ASP A 275 -11.28 -10.68 -33.00
C ASP A 275 -11.04 -10.55 -31.49
N LYS A 276 -9.78 -10.65 -31.02
CA LYS A 276 -9.44 -10.57 -29.60
C LYS A 276 -8.66 -9.30 -29.28
N ILE A 277 -8.98 -8.71 -28.14
CA ILE A 277 -8.20 -7.65 -27.52
C ILE A 277 -7.18 -8.27 -26.56
N ILE A 278 -5.94 -7.80 -26.66
CA ILE A 278 -4.85 -8.13 -25.75
C ILE A 278 -4.42 -6.84 -25.05
N PHE A 279 -4.53 -6.80 -23.72
CA PHE A 279 -4.03 -5.70 -22.91
C PHE A 279 -2.53 -5.88 -22.70
N LEU A 280 -1.72 -4.99 -23.28
CA LEU A 280 -0.27 -5.06 -23.16
C LEU A 280 0.25 -4.52 -21.83
N ARG A 281 -0.60 -3.78 -21.08
CA ARG A 281 -0.26 -3.19 -19.77
C ARG A 281 0.96 -2.24 -19.80
N LYS A 282 1.36 -1.81 -21.00
CA LYS A 282 2.42 -0.82 -21.24
C LYS A 282 1.80 0.56 -21.37
N VAL A 283 2.26 1.51 -20.58
CA VAL A 283 1.90 2.92 -20.63
C VAL A 283 2.81 3.60 -21.65
N VAL A 284 2.20 4.28 -22.62
CA VAL A 284 2.92 4.98 -23.69
C VAL A 284 2.33 6.38 -23.89
N PRO A 285 3.13 7.36 -24.36
CA PRO A 285 2.63 8.68 -24.71
C PRO A 285 1.53 8.62 -25.77
N GLY A 286 0.58 9.55 -25.69
CA GLY A 286 -0.53 9.72 -26.64
C GLY A 286 -1.92 9.53 -26.01
N GLY A 287 -2.94 10.05 -26.68
CA GLY A 287 -4.34 9.82 -26.33
C GLY A 287 -4.86 8.50 -26.92
N CYS A 288 -5.87 7.92 -26.27
CA CYS A 288 -6.60 6.77 -26.78
C CYS A 288 -7.87 7.24 -27.51
N ASP A 289 -7.92 7.09 -28.84
CA ASP A 289 -9.11 7.43 -29.65
C ASP A 289 -10.16 6.31 -29.67
N ASP A 290 -9.77 5.09 -29.31
CA ASP A 290 -10.62 3.90 -29.43
C ASP A 290 -11.42 3.61 -28.14
N ARG A 291 -12.76 3.58 -28.27
CA ARG A 291 -13.67 3.11 -27.21
C ARG A 291 -13.76 1.58 -27.25
N PHE A 292 -13.00 0.89 -26.41
CA PHE A 292 -12.95 -0.58 -26.39
C PHE A 292 -14.07 -1.26 -25.58
N GLY A 293 -15.08 -0.53 -25.09
CA GLY A 293 -16.09 -1.06 -24.18
C GLY A 293 -16.90 -2.23 -24.77
N ILE A 294 -17.26 -2.16 -26.05
CA ILE A 294 -18.03 -3.21 -26.72
C ILE A 294 -17.17 -4.45 -26.94
N GLU A 295 -15.89 -4.26 -27.27
CA GLU A 295 -14.93 -5.35 -27.45
C GLU A 295 -14.59 -6.04 -26.12
N VAL A 296 -14.56 -5.29 -25.00
CA VAL A 296 -14.46 -5.88 -23.65
C VAL A 296 -15.69 -6.74 -23.34
N ALA A 297 -16.90 -6.31 -23.73
CA ALA A 297 -18.10 -7.12 -23.57
C ALA A 297 -18.02 -8.44 -24.35
N LYS A 298 -17.42 -8.44 -25.56
CA LYS A 298 -17.16 -9.68 -26.30
C LYS A 298 -16.21 -10.63 -25.56
N LEU A 299 -15.16 -10.10 -24.91
CA LEU A 299 -14.27 -10.91 -24.07
C LEU A 299 -14.98 -11.54 -22.86
N ALA A 300 -16.03 -10.87 -22.36
CA ALA A 300 -16.88 -11.37 -21.29
C ALA A 300 -17.99 -12.33 -21.78
N TRP A 301 -17.92 -12.81 -23.03
CA TRP A 301 -18.89 -13.73 -23.64
C TRP A 301 -20.32 -13.16 -23.76
N VAL A 302 -20.45 -11.83 -23.83
CA VAL A 302 -21.73 -11.18 -24.09
C VAL A 302 -22.20 -11.53 -25.52
N PRO A 303 -23.47 -11.90 -25.75
CA PRO A 303 -23.94 -12.35 -27.06
C PRO A 303 -23.67 -11.38 -28.20
N ASP A 304 -23.26 -11.91 -29.36
CA ASP A 304 -22.95 -11.11 -30.56
C ASP A 304 -24.13 -10.25 -31.03
N LYS A 305 -25.38 -10.70 -30.81
CA LYS A 305 -26.57 -9.90 -31.13
C LYS A 305 -26.61 -8.59 -30.34
N LEU A 306 -26.21 -8.60 -29.06
CA LEU A 306 -26.18 -7.41 -28.22
C LEU A 306 -25.00 -6.51 -28.60
N THR A 307 -23.80 -7.08 -28.72
CA THR A 307 -22.60 -6.30 -29.06
C THR A 307 -22.68 -5.73 -30.48
N GLY A 308 -23.32 -6.42 -31.42
CA GLY A 308 -23.67 -5.92 -32.75
C GLY A 308 -24.61 -4.72 -32.68
N ARG A 309 -25.73 -4.84 -31.95
CA ARG A 309 -26.66 -3.71 -31.77
C ARG A 309 -26.00 -2.51 -31.07
N ALA A 310 -25.14 -2.75 -30.08
CA ALA A 310 -24.39 -1.69 -29.42
C ALA A 310 -23.45 -0.93 -30.38
N LYS A 311 -22.85 -1.62 -31.36
CA LYS A 311 -22.02 -0.98 -32.40
C LYS A 311 -22.83 -0.13 -33.36
N GLU A 312 -24.05 -0.53 -33.68
CA GLU A 312 -24.96 0.28 -34.49
C GLU A 312 -25.32 1.57 -33.75
N ILE A 313 -25.75 1.47 -32.49
CA ILE A 313 -26.12 2.64 -31.67
C ILE A 313 -24.95 3.60 -31.49
N LEU A 314 -23.71 3.11 -31.35
CA LEU A 314 -22.53 3.98 -31.20
C LEU A 314 -22.19 4.76 -32.48
N ARG A 315 -22.68 4.32 -33.64
CA ARG A 315 -22.46 4.99 -34.94
C ARG A 315 -23.56 5.98 -35.30
N GLU A 316 -24.73 5.87 -34.66
CA GLU A 316 -25.84 6.83 -34.75
C GLU A 316 -25.51 8.11 -33.95
#